data_AF-A0A7I7UMS4-F1
#
_entry.id   AF-A0A7I7UMS4-F1
#
_cell.length_a   1.000
_cell.length_b   1.000
_cell.length_c   1.000
_cell.angle_alpha   90.00
_cell.angle_beta   90.00
_cell.angle_gamma   90.00
#
_symmetry.space_group_name_H-M   'P 1'
#
loop_
_entity.id
_entity.type
_entity.pdbx_description
1 polymer ?
#
loop_
_entity_poly.entity_id
_entity_poly.type
_entity_poly.pdbx_seq_one_letter_code
_entity_poly.pdbx_strand_id
1 'polypeptide(L)' 'MTTTIPATVGGPYVVDRTHSGLIRLSRTVRGRTHHLIIGPTDAIAIADALVDAAEQLD' A
#
# COMPACT_ATOMS: atom_id res chain seq x y z
N MET A 1 -14.72 0.54 0.41
CA MET A 1 -14.29 1.25 1.62
C MET A 1 -12.93 1.85 1.34
N THR A 2 -12.73 3.10 1.72
CA THR A 2 -11.49 3.85 1.48
C THR A 2 -10.87 4.19 2.82
N THR A 3 -9.57 3.97 2.94
CA THR A 3 -8.79 4.23 4.15
C THR A 3 -7.68 5.21 3.82
N THR A 4 -7.41 6.16 4.72
CA THR A 4 -6.30 7.09 4.57
C THR A 4 -5.23 6.76 5.61
N ILE A 5 -3.99 6.61 5.16
CA ILE A 5 -2.84 6.27 6.02
C ILE A 5 -1.86 7.46 5.97
N PRO A 6 -1.49 8.05 7.11
CA PRO A 6 -0.49 9.12 7.13
C PRO A 6 0.87 8.59 6.65
N ALA A 7 1.59 9.41 5.89
CA ALA A 7 2.94 9.10 5.45
C ALA A 7 3.95 9.84 6.33
N THR A 8 5.12 9.23 6.55
CA THR A 8 6.22 9.86 7.31
C THR A 8 6.72 11.14 6.65
N VAL A 9 6.75 11.19 5.31
CA VAL A 9 7.22 12.35 4.53
C VAL A 9 6.31 12.57 3.34
N GLY A 10 5.62 13.72 3.26
CA GLY A 10 4.72 14.13 2.16
C GLY A 10 3.22 13.89 2.45
N GLY A 11 2.35 13.96 1.43
CA GLY A 11 0.89 13.75 1.60
C GLY A 11 0.50 12.31 1.96
N PRO A 12 -0.69 12.06 2.53
CA PRO A 12 -1.09 10.72 2.97
C PRO A 12 -1.28 9.75 1.80
N TYR A 13 -1.26 8.45 2.11
CA TYR A 13 -1.69 7.40 1.21
C TYR A 13 -3.21 7.24 1.30
N VAL A 14 -3.84 7.04 0.16
CA VAL A 14 -5.25 6.61 0.07
C VAL A 14 -5.25 5.16 -0.39
N VAL A 15 -5.86 4.29 0.41
CA VAL A 15 -6.00 2.87 0.14
C VAL A 15 -7.46 2.57 -0.16
N ASP A 16 -7.71 1.95 -1.30
CA ASP A 16 -9.04 1.52 -1.69
C ASP A 16 -9.00 0.20 -2.46
N ARG A 17 -10.16 -0.42 -2.66
CA ARG A 17 -10.32 -1.55 -3.57
C ARG A 17 -10.85 -1.06 -4.90
N THR A 18 -10.19 -1.49 -5.97
CA THR A 18 -10.67 -1.32 -7.33
C THR A 18 -11.93 -2.15 -7.59
N HIS A 19 -12.63 -1.88 -8.69
CA HIS A 19 -13.81 -2.65 -9.08
C HIS A 19 -13.51 -4.15 -9.30
N SER A 20 -12.31 -4.48 -9.77
CA SER A 20 -11.84 -5.86 -9.97
C SER A 20 -11.34 -6.52 -8.68
N GLY A 21 -11.43 -5.86 -7.52
CA GLY A 21 -11.01 -6.39 -6.23
C GLY A 21 -9.52 -6.24 -5.91
N LEU A 22 -8.73 -5.61 -6.79
CA LEU A 22 -7.32 -5.29 -6.52
C LEU A 22 -7.20 -4.18 -5.48
N ILE A 23 -6.13 -4.21 -4.69
CA ILE A 23 -5.78 -3.16 -3.73
C ILE A 23 -5.07 -2.04 -4.49
N ARG A 24 -5.56 -0.80 -4.33
CA ARG A 24 -4.94 0.40 -4.88
C ARG A 24 -4.42 1.26 -3.75
N LEU A 25 -3.11 1.49 -3.72
CA LEU A 25 -2.46 2.55 -2.95
C LEU A 25 -2.26 3.76 -3.85
N SER A 26 -2.79 4.90 -3.46
CA SER A 26 -2.69 6.16 -4.22
C SER A 26 -1.98 7.22 -3.40
N ARG A 27 -1.13 8.02 -4.06
CA ARG A 27 -0.47 9.15 -3.44
C ARG A 27 -0.20 10.28 -4.43
N THR A 28 -0.55 11.50 -4.05
CA THR A 28 -0.21 12.70 -4.82
C THR A 28 1.15 13.23 -4.42
N VAL A 29 2.08 13.29 -5.37
CA VAL A 29 3.44 13.81 -5.21
C VAL A 29 3.65 14.88 -6.26
N ARG A 30 3.97 16.12 -5.83
CA ARG A 30 4.22 17.27 -6.72
C ARG A 30 3.11 17.49 -7.77
N GLY A 31 1.85 17.39 -7.35
CA GLY A 31 0.67 17.58 -8.21
C GLY A 31 0.30 16.37 -9.08
N ARG A 32 1.08 15.28 -9.07
CA ARG A 32 0.78 14.06 -9.82
C ARG A 32 0.40 12.92 -8.88
N THR A 33 -0.74 12.28 -9.14
CA THR A 33 -1.16 11.08 -8.43
C THR A 33 -0.44 9.86 -9.00
N HIS A 34 0.17 9.08 -8.12
CA HIS A 34 0.80 7.81 -8.42
C HIS A 34 -0.02 6.70 -7.77
N HIS A 35 -0.07 5.56 -8.45
CA HIS A 35 -0.83 4.40 -8.00
C HIS A 35 0.05 3.16 -7.98
N LEU A 36 -0.03 2.40 -6.90
CA LEU A 36 0.47 1.03 -6.81
C LEU A 36 -0.75 0.11 -6.75
N ILE A 37 -0.83 -0.82 -7.69
CA ILE A 37 -1.92 -1.79 -7.81
C ILE A 37 -1.38 -3.16 -7.44
N ILE A 38 -1.99 -3.80 -6.45
CA ILE A 38 -1.50 -5.05 -5.88
C ILE A 38 -2.65 -6.06 -5.84
N GLY A 39 -2.39 -7.29 -6.27
CA GLY A 39 -3.31 -8.40 -6.08
C GLY A 39 -3.50 -8.71 -4.59
N PRO A 40 -4.68 -9.18 -4.16
CA PRO A 40 -4.89 -9.50 -2.75
C PRO A 40 -3.91 -10.57 -2.23
N THR A 41 -3.61 -11.59 -3.05
CA THR A 41 -2.62 -12.62 -2.71
C THR A 41 -1.21 -12.04 -2.63
N ASP A 42 -0.82 -11.19 -3.57
CA ASP A 42 0.50 -10.55 -3.57
C ASP A 42 0.68 -9.63 -2.36
N ALA A 43 -0.38 -8.93 -1.94
CA ALA A 43 -0.34 -8.08 -0.76
C ALA A 43 -0.09 -8.89 0.52
N ILE A 44 -0.65 -10.10 0.63
CA ILE A 44 -0.37 -11.02 1.74
C ILE A 44 1.08 -11.48 1.67
N ALA A 45 1.57 -11.90 0.51
CA ALA A 45 2.95 -12.35 0.34
C ALA A 45 3.97 -11.25 0.66
N ILE A 46 3.69 -10.00 0.30
CA ILE A 46 4.53 -8.84 0.66
C ILE A 46 4.52 -8.63 2.18
N ALA A 47 3.36 -8.72 2.83
CA ALA A 47 3.25 -8.55 4.27
C ALA A 47 4.03 -9.66 5.02
N ASP A 48 3.88 -10.90 4.58
CA ASP A 48 4.58 -12.08 5.10
C ASP A 48 6.10 -11.90 5.00
N ALA A 49 6.61 -11.56 3.80
CA ALA A 49 8.04 -11.33 3.59
C ALA A 49 8.62 -10.18 4.43
N LEU A 50 7.83 -9.13 4.72
CA LEU A 50 8.26 -8.04 5.59
C LEU A 50 8.32 -8.46 7.06
N VAL A 51 7.39 -9.32 7.50
CA VAL A 51 7.39 -9.88 8.86
C VAL A 51 8.56 -10.85 9.02
N ASP A 52 8.76 -11.78 8.08
CA ASP A 52 9.89 -12.71 8.06
C ASP A 52 11.23 -11.98 8.15
N ALA A 53 11.37 -10.86 7.42
CA ALA A 53 12.58 -10.05 7.43
C ALA A 53 12.80 -9.36 8.78
N ALA A 54 11.72 -8.94 9.46
CA ALA A 54 11.82 -8.36 10.80
C ALA A 54 12.21 -9.42 11.84
N GLU A 55 11.61 -10.61 11.78
CA GLU A 55 11.91 -11.73 12.68
C GLU A 55 13.36 -12.20 12.57
N GLN A 56 14.01 -12.04 11.41
CA GLN A 56 15.42 -12.37 11.22
C GLN A 56 16.40 -11.33 11.78
N LEU A 57 15.92 -10.12 12.10
CA LEU A 57 16.74 -9.03 12.62
C LEU A 57 16.67 -8.88 14.15
N ASP A 58 15.68 -9.50 14.78
CA ASP A 58 15.51 -9.60 16.24
C ASP A 58 16.37 -10.73 16.84
#